data_AF-A0A227J201-F1
#
_entry.id   AF-A0A227J201-F1
#
_cell.length_a   1.000
_cell.length_b   1.000
_cell.length_c   1.000
_cell.angle_alpha   90.00
_cell.angle_beta   90.00
_cell.angle_gamma   90.00
#
_symmetry.space_group_name_H-M   'P 1'
#
loop_
_entity.id
_entity.type
_entity.pdbx_description
1 polymer ?
#
loop_
_entity_poly.entity_id
_entity_poly.type
_entity_poly.pdbx_seq_one_letter_code
_entity_poly.pdbx_strand_id
1 'polypeptide(L)'
;YRQLNTNILQIENELYAPIRPKRVAKSGEKPSDALSRAGVEYIEVRSLDVNPFSAVGVSEEQVRFLDLFLTWAALSDSDPMDNCELECWRDNWNKVIISGR
;
A
#
# COMPACT_ATOMS: atom_id res chain seq x y z
N TYR A 1 -1.94 9.80 29.62
CA TYR A 1 -1.91 10.58 28.37
C TYR A 1 -2.72 9.79 27.32
N ARG A 2 -3.64 10.40 26.54
CA ARG A 2 -4.59 9.67 25.65
C ARG A 2 -4.18 9.58 24.17
N GLN A 3 -3.26 10.43 23.72
CA GLN A 3 -2.80 10.54 22.33
C GLN A 3 -1.33 10.97 22.33
N LEU A 4 -0.54 10.66 21.30
CA LEU A 4 0.86 11.08 21.22
C LEU A 4 0.98 12.59 20.93
N ASN A 5 0.11 13.13 20.07
CA ASN A 5 -0.01 14.54 19.74
C ASN A 5 -1.38 14.83 19.08
N THR A 6 -1.63 16.08 18.65
CA THR A 6 -2.89 16.52 18.03
C THR A 6 -2.76 16.82 16.53
N ASN A 7 -1.75 16.27 15.86
CA ASN A 7 -1.55 16.44 14.42
C ASN A 7 -2.51 15.53 13.61
N ILE A 8 -2.63 15.79 12.30
CA ILE A 8 -3.39 14.94 11.37
C ILE A 8 -2.86 13.50 11.40
N LEU A 9 -1.55 13.34 11.39
CA LEU A 9 -0.84 12.07 11.60
C LEU A 9 0.05 12.22 12.82
N GLN A 10 -0.13 11.37 13.84
CA GLN A 10 0.73 11.35 15.01
C GLN A 10 2.07 10.67 14.69
N ILE A 11 2.01 9.63 13.85
CA ILE A 11 3.14 8.90 13.30
C ILE A 11 2.85 8.47 11.85
N GLU A 12 3.88 8.18 11.08
CA GLU A 12 3.77 7.81 9.66
C GLU A 12 2.91 6.57 9.40
N ASN A 13 2.83 5.65 10.38
CA ASN A 13 2.06 4.42 10.24
C ASN A 13 0.54 4.67 10.16
N GLU A 14 0.06 5.84 10.60
CA GLU A 14 -1.35 6.24 10.55
C GLU A 14 -1.82 6.61 9.14
N LEU A 15 -0.90 6.77 8.17
CA LEU A 15 -1.25 7.08 6.79
C LEU A 15 -1.90 5.87 6.10
N TYR A 16 -3.23 5.76 6.11
CA TYR A 16 -3.95 4.71 5.39
C TYR A 16 -3.71 4.82 3.88
N ALA A 17 -3.02 3.83 3.32
CA ALA A 17 -2.69 3.74 1.91
C ALA A 17 -2.82 2.27 1.44
N PRO A 18 -3.35 2.02 0.22
CA PRO A 18 -3.57 0.68 -0.31
C PRO A 18 -2.28 -0.06 -0.67
N ILE A 19 -1.21 0.69 -0.98
CA ILE A 19 0.13 0.17 -1.18
C ILE A 19 1.14 1.14 -0.58
N ARG A 20 2.22 0.63 0.01
CA ARG A 20 3.26 1.46 0.64
C ARG A 20 4.67 1.05 0.19
N PRO A 21 5.55 2.01 -0.14
CA PRO A 21 6.98 1.73 -0.26
C PRO A 21 7.59 1.49 1.13
N LYS A 22 8.45 0.49 1.25
CA LYS A 22 9.03 0.08 2.54
C LYS A 22 10.53 -0.16 2.43
N ARG A 23 11.18 0.02 3.57
CA ARG A 23 12.55 -0.39 3.85
C ARG A 23 12.64 -0.84 5.30
N VAL A 24 13.48 -1.83 5.59
CA VAL A 24 13.74 -2.27 6.95
C VAL A 24 14.45 -1.14 7.71
N ALA A 25 13.79 -0.64 8.76
CA ALA A 25 14.30 0.43 9.61
C ALA A 25 15.31 -0.12 10.63
N LYS A 26 16.37 0.65 10.89
CA LYS A 26 17.29 0.41 12.00
C LYS A 26 16.61 0.70 13.35
N SER A 27 17.20 0.22 14.44
CA SER A 27 16.68 0.53 15.78
C SER A 27 16.58 2.04 16.00
N GLY A 28 15.38 2.51 16.34
CA GLY A 28 15.06 3.93 16.56
C GLY A 28 14.87 4.78 15.30
N GLU A 29 14.99 4.19 14.11
CA GLU A 29 14.83 4.89 12.83
C GLU A 29 13.35 4.96 12.41
N LYS A 30 12.90 6.13 11.95
CA LYS A 30 11.55 6.28 11.42
C LYS A 30 11.44 5.65 10.03
N PRO A 31 10.26 5.14 9.63
CA PRO A 31 10.07 4.60 8.27
C PRO A 31 10.47 5.56 7.14
N SER A 32 10.15 6.86 7.25
CA SER A 32 10.54 7.89 6.27
C SER A 32 12.04 8.12 6.22
N ASP A 33 12.72 8.09 7.37
CA ASP A 33 14.18 8.21 7.46
C ASP A 33 14.85 7.01 6.80
N ALA A 34 14.33 5.80 7.03
CA ALA A 34 14.83 4.59 6.39
C ALA A 34 14.72 4.68 4.85
N LEU A 35 13.55 5.11 4.34
CA LEU A 35 13.33 5.34 2.90
C LEU A 35 14.25 6.42 2.35
N SER A 36 14.44 7.52 3.06
CA SER A 36 15.33 8.61 2.63
C SER A 36 16.79 8.17 2.59
N ARG A 37 17.21 7.33 3.54
CA ARG A 37 18.59 6.85 3.66
C ARG A 37 19.00 5.91 2.53
N ALA A 38 18.12 5.01 2.10
CA ALA A 38 18.51 3.93 1.19
C ALA A 38 17.46 3.58 0.13
N GLY A 39 16.45 4.42 -0.07
CA GLY A 39 15.39 4.20 -1.06
C GLY A 39 14.42 3.08 -0.69
N VAL A 40 13.63 2.66 -1.66
CA VAL A 40 12.66 1.55 -1.50
C VAL A 40 13.39 0.21 -1.54
N GLU A 41 13.04 -0.70 -0.65
CA GLU A 41 13.56 -2.08 -0.60
C GLU A 41 12.50 -3.08 -1.06
N TYR A 42 11.25 -2.88 -0.63
CA TYR A 42 10.10 -3.69 -1.02
C TYR A 42 8.82 -2.86 -0.97
N ILE A 43 7.73 -3.42 -1.49
CA ILE A 43 6.38 -2.84 -1.41
C ILE A 43 5.49 -3.67 -0.50
N GLU A 44 4.60 -3.01 0.22
CA GLU A 44 3.58 -3.63 1.06
C GLU A 44 2.20 -3.38 0.46
N VAL A 45 1.58 -4.41 -0.11
CA VAL A 45 0.19 -4.36 -0.61
C VAL A 45 -0.76 -4.60 0.56
N ARG A 46 -1.71 -3.68 0.76
CA ARG A 46 -2.60 -3.63 1.94
C ARG A 46 -4.08 -3.69 1.58
N SER A 47 -4.41 -3.87 0.31
CA SER A 47 -5.80 -3.88 -0.20
C SER A 47 -6.45 -5.26 -0.24
N LEU A 48 -5.81 -6.31 0.29
CA LEU A 48 -6.38 -7.65 0.30
C LEU A 48 -7.25 -7.84 1.54
N ASP A 49 -8.51 -8.19 1.30
CA ASP A 49 -9.38 -8.70 2.35
C ASP A 49 -8.94 -10.09 2.80
N VAL A 50 -9.28 -10.42 4.05
CA VAL A 50 -9.09 -11.77 4.58
C VAL A 50 -9.99 -12.73 3.80
N ASN A 51 -9.40 -13.77 3.22
CA ASN A 51 -10.12 -14.78 2.47
C ASN A 51 -10.87 -15.74 3.43
N PRO A 52 -12.22 -15.72 3.48
CA PRO A 52 -12.99 -16.57 4.39
C PRO A 52 -13.00 -18.05 4.00
N PHE A 53 -12.51 -18.39 2.80
CA PHE A 53 -12.45 -19.77 2.29
C PHE A 53 -11.09 -20.43 2.53
N SER A 54 -10.14 -19.72 3.14
CA SER A 54 -8.83 -20.24 3.54
C SER A 54 -8.68 -20.22 5.05
N ALA A 55 -8.20 -21.33 5.63
CA ALA A 55 -7.92 -21.41 7.07
C ALA A 55 -6.85 -20.43 7.56
N VAL A 56 -5.99 -19.94 6.65
CA VAL A 56 -4.93 -18.97 6.95
C VAL A 56 -5.25 -17.55 6.43
N GLY A 57 -6.46 -17.33 5.90
CA GLY A 57 -6.91 -16.02 5.45
C GLY A 57 -6.38 -15.56 4.09
N VAL A 58 -5.63 -16.39 3.38
CA VAL A 58 -5.11 -16.15 2.02
C VAL A 58 -4.91 -17.48 1.28
N SER A 59 -4.99 -17.49 -0.06
CA SER A 59 -4.73 -18.68 -0.89
C SER A 59 -3.48 -18.51 -1.76
N GLU A 60 -2.91 -19.64 -2.19
CA GLU A 60 -1.79 -19.66 -3.15
C GLU A 60 -2.15 -18.98 -4.48
N GLU A 61 -3.38 -19.13 -4.95
CA GLU A 61 -3.88 -18.48 -6.15
C GLU A 61 -3.85 -16.94 -6.02
N GLN A 62 -4.28 -16.39 -4.88
CA GLN A 62 -4.20 -14.95 -4.62
C GLN A 62 -2.75 -14.45 -4.65
N VAL A 63 -1.81 -15.21 -4.08
CA VAL A 63 -0.38 -14.86 -4.08
C VAL A 63 0.19 -14.90 -5.50
N ARG A 64 -0.06 -15.97 -6.26
CA ARG A 64 0.41 -16.10 -7.65
C ARG A 64 -0.15 -15.00 -8.55
N PHE A 65 -1.41 -14.62 -8.36
CA PHE A 65 -1.99 -13.48 -9.08
C PHE A 65 -1.25 -12.18 -8.76
N LEU A 66 -0.95 -11.91 -7.50
CA LEU A 66 -0.21 -10.71 -7.10
C LEU A 66 1.20 -10.68 -7.66
N ASP A 67 1.92 -11.81 -7.66
CA ASP A 67 3.25 -11.91 -8.28
C ASP A 67 3.19 -11.48 -9.75
N LEU A 68 2.21 -12.00 -10.50
CA LEU A 68 2.02 -11.65 -11.91
C LEU A 68 1.63 -10.17 -12.08
N PHE A 69 0.68 -9.68 -11.28
CA PHE A 69 0.19 -8.31 -11.38
C PHE A 69 1.28 -7.29 -11.03
N LEU A 70 2.05 -7.54 -9.97
CA LEU A 70 3.14 -6.65 -9.55
C LEU A 70 4.33 -6.71 -10.53
N THR A 71 4.62 -7.88 -11.09
CA THR A 71 5.61 -8.00 -12.18
C THR A 71 5.17 -7.20 -13.40
N TRP A 72 3.90 -7.31 -13.80
CA TRP A 72 3.35 -6.51 -14.89
C TRP A 72 3.42 -5.01 -14.59
N ALA A 73 3.07 -4.58 -13.37
CA ALA A 73 3.13 -3.19 -12.97
C ALA A 73 4.57 -2.63 -12.98
N ALA A 74 5.57 -3.45 -12.65
CA ALA A 74 6.98 -3.06 -12.71
C ALA A 74 7.52 -2.96 -14.14
N LEU A 75 6.93 -3.68 -15.10
CA LEU A 75 7.34 -3.70 -16.51
C LEU A 75 6.55 -2.73 -17.39
N SER A 76 5.40 -2.27 -16.92
CA SER A 76 4.54 -1.37 -17.67
C SER A 76 5.01 0.06 -17.51
N ASP A 77 5.01 0.81 -18.63
CA ASP A 77 5.29 2.24 -18.59
C ASP A 77 4.27 2.95 -17.68
N SER A 78 4.75 3.84 -16.82
CA SER A 78 3.93 4.61 -15.89
C SER A 78 4.46 6.04 -15.84
N ASP A 79 3.72 6.95 -16.46
CA ASP A 79 4.03 8.37 -16.36
C ASP A 79 3.78 8.88 -14.92
N PRO A 80 4.48 9.94 -14.49
CA PRO A 80 4.20 10.59 -13.22
C PRO A 80 2.75 11.08 -13.18
N MET A 81 2.04 10.76 -12.10
CA MET A 81 0.66 11.20 -11.91
C MET A 81 0.59 12.53 -11.16
N ASP A 82 -0.31 13.41 -11.58
CA ASP A 82 -0.70 14.59 -10.81
C ASP A 82 -1.84 14.30 -9.82
N ASN A 83 -2.27 15.33 -9.08
CA ASN A 83 -3.34 15.16 -8.08
C ASN A 83 -4.71 14.86 -8.71
N CYS A 84 -5.01 15.39 -9.90
CA CYS A 84 -6.27 15.13 -10.59
C CYS A 84 -6.32 13.71 -11.13
N GLU A 85 -5.22 13.19 -11.64
CA GLU A 85 -5.08 11.80 -12.08
C GLU A 85 -5.16 10.82 -10.90
N LEU A 86 -4.55 11.17 -9.77
CA LEU A 86 -4.69 10.40 -8.53
C LEU A 86 -6.14 10.36 -8.03
N GLU A 87 -6.90 11.46 -8.14
CA GLU A 87 -8.33 11.48 -7.84
C GLU A 87 -9.13 10.61 -8.82
N CYS A 88 -8.84 10.68 -10.12
CA CYS A 88 -9.47 9.83 -11.13
C CYS A 88 -9.23 8.34 -10.84
N TRP A 89 -8.01 7.98 -10.42
CA TRP A 89 -7.69 6.62 -10.00
C TRP A 89 -8.50 6.20 -8.76
N ARG A 90 -8.64 7.08 -7.75
CA ARG A 90 -9.49 6.83 -6.56
C ARG A 90 -10.96 6.61 -6.93
N ASP A 91 -11.47 7.33 -7.91
CA ASP A 91 -12.85 7.17 -8.37
C ASP A 91 -13.08 5.79 -9.01
N ASN A 92 -12.12 5.30 -9.80
CA ASN A 92 -12.17 3.94 -10.32
C ASN A 92 -12.17 2.90 -9.20
N TRP A 93 -11.32 3.10 -8.18
CA TRP A 93 -11.32 2.26 -6.97
C TRP A 93 -12.68 2.27 -6.27
N ASN A 94 -13.26 3.44 -6.03
CA ASN A 94 -14.55 3.58 -5.34
C ASN A 94 -15.69 2.87 -6.08
N LYS A 95 -15.72 2.96 -7.41
CA LYS A 95 -16.72 2.25 -8.24
C LYS A 95 -16.63 0.74 -8.07
N VAL A 96 -15.41 0.19 -8.06
CA VAL A 96 -15.19 -1.25 -7.85
C VAL A 96 -15.55 -1.67 -6.42
N ILE A 97 -15.17 -0.87 -5.42
CA ILE A 97 -15.48 -1.13 -4.00
C ILE A 97 -16.99 -1.18 -3.77
N ILE A 98 -17.74 -0.20 -4.29
CA ILE A 98 -19.17 -0.05 -3.99
C ILE A 98 -20.04 -0.95 -4.88
N SER A 99 -19.68 -1.11 -6.16
CA SER A 99 -20.55 -1.73 -7.17
C SER A 99 -19.78 -2.50 -8.24
N GLY A 100 -18.65 -3.13 -7.90
CA GLY A 100 -17.78 -3.81 -8.87
C GLY A 100 -18.19 -5.22 -9.31
N ARG A 101 -19.39 -5.69 -8.95
CA ARG A 101 -19.91 -7.01 -9.30
C ARG A 101 -21.03 -6.93 -10.34
#